data_AF-A0A2S9FQG2-F1
#
_entry.id   AF-A0A2S9FQG2-F1
#
_cell.length_a   1.000
_cell.length_b   1.000
_cell.length_c   1.000
_cell.angle_alpha   90.00
_cell.angle_beta   90.00
_cell.angle_gamma   90.00
#
_symmetry.space_group_name_H-M   'P 1'
#
loop_
_entity.id
_entity.type
_entity.pdbx_description
1 polymer ?
#
loop_
_entity_poly.entity_id
_entity_poly.type
_entity_poly.pdbx_seq_one_letter_code
_entity_poly.pdbx_strand_id
1 'polypeptide(L)'
;VTDVLDRYLPDREKHGALRGMLAFLAVNTTYRGPATPGSAAAELLDQRGVLVRHGQSERERGGMGAVTEHLLQMFTAAGGELRLRSKVEEILVVDGRVTGVR
;
A
#
# COMPACT_ATOMS: atom_id res chain seq x y z
N VAL A 1 -4.02 17.21 -1.91
CA VAL A 1 -5.47 16.97 -2.05
C VAL A 1 -6.27 17.89 -1.14
N THR A 2 -5.78 18.20 0.05
CA THR A 2 -6.42 19.16 0.97
C THR A 2 -6.76 20.50 0.31
N ASP A 3 -5.87 20.99 -0.54
CA ASP A 3 -6.04 22.18 -1.38
C ASP A 3 -7.23 22.11 -2.34
N VAL A 4 -7.45 20.95 -2.97
CA VAL A 4 -8.60 20.68 -3.83
C VAL A 4 -9.88 20.57 -2.98
N LEU A 5 -9.83 19.87 -1.85
CA LEU A 5 -10.96 19.73 -0.95
C LEU A 5 -11.39 21.07 -0.36
N ASP A 6 -10.46 21.93 0.04
CA ASP A 6 -10.74 23.28 0.54
C ASP A 6 -11.37 24.18 -0.53
N ARG A 7 -11.05 23.96 -1.82
CA ARG A 7 -11.62 24.72 -2.93
C ARG A 7 -13.03 24.28 -3.30
N TYR A 8 -13.28 22.97 -3.38
CA TYR A 8 -14.54 22.42 -3.93
C TYR A 8 -15.51 21.92 -2.86
N LEU A 9 -15.04 21.67 -1.63
CA LEU A 9 -15.85 21.26 -0.47
C LEU A 9 -15.52 22.14 0.75
N PRO A 10 -15.69 23.48 0.67
CA PRO A 10 -15.16 24.41 1.67
C PRO A 10 -15.78 24.25 3.07
N ASP A 11 -17.05 23.85 3.15
CA ASP A 11 -17.74 23.59 4.42
C ASP A 11 -17.26 22.25 5.01
N ARG A 12 -16.47 22.34 6.08
CA ARG A 12 -15.80 21.19 6.70
C ARG A 12 -16.72 20.33 7.56
N GLU A 13 -17.73 20.92 8.19
CA GLU A 13 -18.68 20.16 9.00
C GLU A 13 -19.68 19.44 8.10
N LYS A 14 -20.27 20.16 7.14
CA LYS A 14 -21.26 19.60 6.22
C LYS A 14 -20.68 18.51 5.33
N HIS A 15 -19.43 18.67 4.87
CA HIS A 15 -18.79 17.73 3.93
C HIS A 15 -17.75 16.83 4.60
N GLY A 16 -17.72 16.73 5.93
CA GLY A 16 -16.69 15.99 6.67
C GLY A 16 -16.50 14.56 6.18
N ALA A 17 -17.60 13.84 5.95
CA ALA A 17 -17.57 12.46 5.44
C ALA A 17 -16.97 12.35 4.03
N LEU A 18 -17.39 13.23 3.11
CA LEU A 18 -16.87 13.25 1.73
C LEU A 18 -15.40 13.66 1.69
N ARG A 19 -15.02 14.66 2.47
CA ARG A 19 -13.63 15.12 2.61
C ARG A 19 -12.73 14.03 3.17
N GLY A 20 -13.20 13.28 4.16
CA GLY A 20 -12.48 12.14 4.73
C GLY A 20 -12.29 11.01 3.73
N MET A 21 -13.34 10.64 3.00
CA MET A 21 -13.28 9.60 1.97
C MET A 21 -12.29 9.95 0.85
N LEU A 22 -12.35 11.18 0.31
CA LEU A 22 -11.44 11.62 -0.76
C LEU A 22 -10.00 11.76 -0.27
N ALA A 23 -9.79 12.26 0.96
CA ALA A 23 -8.46 12.31 1.55
C ALA A 23 -7.85 10.92 1.75
N PHE A 24 -8.66 9.92 2.13
CA PHE A 24 -8.23 8.53 2.24
C PHE A 24 -7.84 7.95 0.88
N LEU A 25 -8.68 8.13 -0.15
CA LEU A 25 -8.38 7.66 -1.51
C LEU A 25 -7.09 8.27 -2.06
N ALA A 26 -6.86 9.57 -1.81
CA ALA A 26 -5.68 10.28 -2.29
C ALA A 26 -4.35 9.85 -1.64
N VAL A 27 -4.40 9.16 -0.50
CA VAL A 27 -3.20 8.63 0.17
C VAL A 27 -3.09 7.12 0.08
N ASN A 28 -4.14 6.44 -0.35
CA ASN A 28 -4.12 5.00 -0.52
C ASN A 28 -3.04 4.64 -1.54
N THR A 29 -2.13 3.73 -1.16
CA THR A 29 -0.93 3.34 -1.93
C THR A 29 0.20 4.37 -2.07
N THR A 30 0.10 5.53 -1.42
CA THR A 30 1.19 6.53 -1.41
C THR A 30 1.83 6.63 -0.02
N TYR A 31 3.15 6.87 0.02
CA TYR A 31 3.90 7.01 1.29
C TYR A 31 3.58 8.32 2.06
N ARG A 32 2.94 9.31 1.42
CA ARG A 32 2.82 10.67 1.96
C ARG A 32 1.37 11.07 2.27
N GLY A 33 1.20 12.01 3.20
CA GLY A 33 -0.11 12.45 3.68
C GLY A 33 -0.89 13.36 2.71
N PRO A 34 -2.17 13.65 2.97
CA PRO A 34 -3.10 14.30 2.02
C PRO A 34 -2.79 15.78 1.73
N ALA A 35 -2.04 16.43 2.62
CA ALA A 35 -1.55 17.80 2.46
C ALA A 35 -0.29 17.88 1.57
N THR A 36 0.29 16.75 1.16
CA THR A 36 1.48 16.75 0.32
C THR A 36 1.14 17.24 -1.09
N PRO A 37 1.95 18.13 -1.69
CA PRO A 37 1.81 18.48 -3.10
C PRO A 37 1.83 17.23 -3.98
N GLY A 38 0.86 17.12 -4.88
CA GLY A 38 0.74 15.98 -5.81
C GLY A 38 -0.18 14.84 -5.36
N SER A 39 -0.65 14.79 -4.10
CA SER A 39 -1.58 13.72 -3.65
C SER A 39 -2.89 13.67 -4.44
N ALA A 40 -3.37 14.82 -4.95
CA ALA A 40 -4.56 14.83 -5.83
C ALA A 40 -4.27 14.25 -7.22
N ALA A 41 -3.03 14.37 -7.72
CA ALA A 41 -2.63 13.75 -8.97
C ALA A 41 -2.45 12.23 -8.82
N ALA A 42 -1.99 11.76 -7.66
CA ALA A 42 -1.96 10.35 -7.32
C ALA A 42 -3.38 9.74 -7.28
N GLU A 43 -4.35 10.44 -6.66
CA GLU A 43 -5.77 10.08 -6.67
C GLU A 43 -6.33 9.97 -8.11
N LEU A 44 -6.06 10.97 -8.95
CA LEU A 44 -6.50 10.97 -10.34
C LEU A 44 -5.88 9.84 -11.17
N LEU A 45 -4.62 9.47 -10.89
CA LEU A 45 -3.97 8.35 -11.56
C LEU A 45 -4.56 7.00 -11.12
N ASP A 46 -4.81 6.84 -9.82
CA ASP A 46 -5.46 5.64 -9.26
C ASP A 46 -6.89 5.47 -9.80
N GLN A 47 -7.70 6.53 -9.77
CA GLN A 47 -9.07 6.50 -10.29
C GLN A 47 -9.10 6.27 -11.82
N ARG A 48 -8.14 6.82 -12.58
CA ARG A 48 -8.00 6.48 -14.00
C ARG A 48 -7.62 5.02 -14.19
N GLY A 49 -6.77 4.45 -13.34
CA GLY A 49 -6.46 3.02 -13.34
C GLY A 49 -7.70 2.16 -13.12
N VAL A 50 -8.57 2.54 -12.18
CA VAL A 50 -9.85 1.87 -11.88
C VAL A 50 -10.85 1.99 -13.03
N LEU A 51 -10.94 3.16 -13.69
CA LEU A 51 -11.86 3.39 -14.81
C LEU A 51 -11.40 2.74 -16.12
N VAL A 52 -10.09 2.69 -16.38
CA VAL A 52 -9.52 2.02 -17.56
C VAL A 52 -9.57 0.49 -17.38
N ARG A 53 -9.44 -0.01 -16.15
CA ARG A 53 -9.67 -1.41 -15.80
C ARG A 53 -11.15 -1.65 -15.49
N HIS A 54 -12.03 -1.48 -16.47
CA HIS A 54 -13.42 -1.92 -16.39
C HIS A 54 -13.52 -3.35 -15.81
N GLY A 55 -13.92 -3.48 -14.54
CA GLY A 55 -14.30 -4.76 -13.93
C GLY A 55 -13.20 -5.82 -13.77
N GLN A 56 -11.94 -5.52 -14.08
CA GLN A 56 -10.82 -6.47 -13.94
C GLN A 56 -10.03 -6.13 -12.68
N SER A 57 -10.73 -6.11 -11.54
CA SER A 57 -10.15 -6.80 -10.40
C SER A 57 -10.11 -8.26 -10.84
N GLU A 58 -9.06 -8.65 -11.55
CA GLU A 58 -8.64 -10.05 -11.54
C GLU A 58 -8.27 -10.31 -10.09
N ARG A 59 -9.30 -10.54 -9.27
CA ARG A 59 -9.15 -11.19 -8.00
C ARG A 59 -8.54 -12.51 -8.39
N GLU A 60 -7.22 -12.58 -8.27
CA GLU A 60 -6.44 -13.80 -8.26
C GLU A 60 -7.30 -14.87 -7.61
N ARG A 61 -7.56 -15.98 -8.32
CA ARG A 61 -8.46 -17.01 -7.83
C ARG A 61 -7.86 -17.55 -6.53
N GLY A 62 -8.44 -17.20 -5.38
CA GLY A 62 -7.86 -17.44 -4.05
C GLY A 62 -7.48 -16.19 -3.25
N GLY A 63 -7.72 -14.99 -3.78
CA GLY A 63 -7.43 -13.71 -3.12
C GLY A 63 -5.94 -13.38 -3.07
N MET A 64 -5.57 -12.31 -2.35
CA MET A 64 -4.16 -11.89 -2.22
C MET A 64 -3.25 -12.98 -1.62
N GLY A 65 -3.80 -13.89 -0.82
CA GLY A 65 -3.07 -15.02 -0.24
C GLY A 65 -2.57 -16.03 -1.28
N ALA A 66 -3.22 -16.14 -2.44
CA ALA A 66 -2.80 -17.05 -3.50
C ALA A 66 -1.43 -16.66 -4.09
N VAL A 67 -1.15 -15.35 -4.18
CA VAL A 67 0.13 -14.84 -4.68
C VAL A 67 1.25 -15.18 -3.70
N THR A 68 1.06 -14.91 -2.41
CA THR A 68 2.07 -15.24 -1.38
C THR A 68 2.28 -16.74 -1.23
N GLU A 69 1.22 -17.55 -1.36
CA GLU A 69 1.30 -19.01 -1.36
C GLU A 69 2.11 -19.53 -2.55
N HIS A 70 1.87 -19.00 -3.75
CA HIS A 70 2.64 -19.39 -4.93
C HIS A 70 4.13 -19.04 -4.79
N LEU A 71 4.44 -17.85 -4.28
CA LEU A 71 5.81 -17.45 -3.99
C LEU A 71 6.47 -18.36 -2.94
N LEU A 72 5.73 -18.74 -1.89
CA LEU A 72 6.20 -19.68 -0.87
C LEU A 72 6.53 -21.05 -1.47
N GLN A 73 5.66 -21.56 -2.34
CA GLN A 73 5.89 -22.83 -3.04
C GLN A 73 7.13 -22.78 -3.93
N MET A 74 7.31 -21.71 -4.71
CA MET A 74 8.50 -21.52 -5.54
C MET A 74 9.77 -21.44 -4.70
N PHE A 75 9.74 -20.65 -3.61
CA PHE A 75 10.88 -20.47 -2.72
C PHE A 75 11.30 -21.78 -2.03
N THR A 76 10.33 -22.53 -1.50
CA THR A 76 10.59 -23.82 -0.84
C THR A 76 11.02 -24.89 -1.83
N ALA A 77 10.45 -24.92 -3.04
CA ALA A 77 10.90 -25.82 -4.12
C ALA A 77 12.36 -25.56 -4.54
N ALA A 78 12.83 -24.32 -4.43
CA ALA A 78 14.23 -23.95 -4.64
C ALA A 78 15.15 -24.23 -3.43
N GLY A 79 14.63 -24.83 -2.35
CA GLY A 79 15.38 -25.17 -1.14
C GLY A 79 15.38 -24.08 -0.05
N GLY A 80 14.56 -23.05 -0.21
CA GLY A 80 14.40 -22.00 0.80
C GLY A 80 13.65 -22.47 2.05
N GLU A 81 14.06 -21.99 3.23
CA GLU A 81 13.38 -22.25 4.50
C GLU A 81 12.55 -21.05 4.96
N LEU A 82 11.26 -21.26 5.26
CA LEU A 82 10.41 -20.27 5.89
C LEU A 82 10.29 -20.54 7.39
N ARG A 83 10.71 -19.58 8.22
CA ARG A 83 10.54 -19.64 9.68
C ARG A 83 9.44 -18.68 10.12
N LEU A 84 8.27 -19.23 10.44
CA LEU A 84 7.14 -18.44 10.96
C LEU A 84 7.24 -18.30 12.47
N ARG A 85 6.56 -17.27 13.00
CA ARG A 85 6.52 -16.97 14.45
C ARG A 85 7.90 -16.85 15.09
N SER A 86 8.90 -16.46 14.31
CA SER A 86 10.29 -16.31 14.72
C SER A 86 10.61 -14.81 14.74
N LYS A 87 10.47 -14.19 15.91
CA LYS A 87 10.77 -12.76 16.07
C LYS A 87 12.29 -12.57 16.03
N VAL A 88 12.76 -11.65 15.18
CA VAL A 88 14.14 -11.18 15.18
C VAL A 88 14.27 -10.13 16.29
N GLU A 89 15.16 -10.38 17.24
CA GLU A 89 15.48 -9.47 18.34
C GLU A 89 16.62 -8.50 17.95
N GLU A 90 17.54 -8.94 17.10
CA GLU A 90 18.73 -8.15 16.75
C GLU A 90 19.28 -8.47 15.35
N ILE A 91 19.80 -7.44 14.67
CA ILE A 91 20.61 -7.58 13.44
C ILE A 91 22.08 -7.58 13.85
N LEU A 92 22.80 -8.64 13.49
CA LEU A 92 24.21 -8.81 13.85
C LEU A 92 25.10 -8.10 12.82
N VAL A 93 26.03 -7.26 13.31
CA VAL A 93 26.95 -6.48 12.47
C VAL A 93 28.38 -6.67 12.97
N VAL A 94 29.30 -7.03 12.07
CA VAL A 94 30.73 -7.16 12.33
C VAL A 94 31.49 -6.32 11.30
N ASP A 95 32.41 -5.47 11.76
CA ASP A 95 33.21 -4.57 10.92
C ASP A 95 32.36 -3.75 9.93
N GLY A 96 31.18 -3.29 10.38
CA GLY A 96 30.24 -2.51 9.58
C GLY A 96 29.44 -3.30 8.55
N ARG A 97 29.50 -4.63 8.54
CA ARG A 97 28.73 -5.50 7.62
C ARG A 97 27.74 -6.38 8.38
N VAL A 98 26.54 -6.54 7.84
CA VAL A 98 25.51 -7.45 8.38
C VAL A 98 25.98 -8.89 8.19
N THR A 99 26.00 -9.66 9.27
CA THR A 99 26.40 -11.08 9.27
C THR A 99 25.25 -12.03 9.59
N GLY A 100 24.14 -11.54 10.13
CA GLY A 100 22.97 -12.36 10.42
C GLY A 100 21.91 -11.65 11.25
N VAL A 101 20.99 -12.46 11.78
CA VAL A 101 19.93 -12.03 12.68
C VAL A 101 19.83 -13.01 13.84
N ARG A 102 19.46 -12.50 15.02
CA ARG A 102 19.21 -13.28 16.23
C ARG A 102 17.78 -13.10 16.70
#